data_AF-A0A226N1N7-F1
#
_entry.id   AF-A0A226N1N7-F1
#
_cell.length_a   1.000
_cell.length_b   1.000
_cell.length_c   1.000
_cell.angle_alpha   90.00
_cell.angle_beta   90.00
_cell.angle_gamma   90.00
#
_symmetry.space_group_name_H-M   'P 1'
#
loop_
_entity.id
_entity.type
_entity.pdbx_description
1 polymer ?
#
loop_
_entity_poly.entity_id
_entity_poly.type
_entity_poly.pdbx_seq_one_letter_code
_entity_poly.pdbx_strand_id
1 'polypeptide(L)'
;MRSRAEVDATLRTAKLNPGELLPAVHCLSFGPQGGAGECCLLQLEAGLMNVFFCYFFFFSLVIRGEKDEKAVLCSKDKTYDMKIADTSNTLLFIPGCKTPEELNADEASCNIIHSQIAGFSNNYWELRRCRPKLKKLRKLLMEDPYEGPDSGKDQTSTASRYTTEDLLSLIQASEEEILHQLQVIDACVIEGICFLSQNHHWRRMEGFI
;
A
#
# COMPACT_ATOMS: atom_id res chain seq x y z
N MET A 1 -32.02 -10.53 -17.75
CA MET A 1 -31.52 -9.19 -18.17
C MET A 1 -32.72 -8.30 -18.36
N ARG A 2 -32.64 -7.02 -17.99
CA ARG A 2 -33.76 -6.07 -18.11
C ARG A 2 -33.94 -5.60 -19.56
N SER A 3 -35.18 -5.46 -20.00
CA SER A 3 -35.55 -4.96 -21.33
C SER A 3 -35.74 -3.44 -21.38
N ARG A 4 -35.78 -2.84 -22.57
CA ARG A 4 -36.02 -1.39 -22.74
C ARG A 4 -37.38 -0.96 -22.22
N ALA A 5 -38.40 -1.78 -22.45
CA ALA A 5 -39.74 -1.54 -21.96
C ALA A 5 -39.79 -1.48 -20.42
N GLU A 6 -39.04 -2.34 -19.73
CA GLU A 6 -38.92 -2.31 -18.26
C GLU A 6 -38.21 -1.05 -17.76
N VAL A 7 -37.15 -0.62 -18.46
CA VAL A 7 -36.43 0.62 -18.15
C VAL A 7 -37.36 1.82 -18.31
N ASP A 8 -38.08 1.92 -19.42
CA ASP A 8 -39.01 3.03 -19.69
C ASP A 8 -40.19 3.05 -18.69
N ALA A 9 -40.69 1.87 -18.29
CA ALA A 9 -41.68 1.76 -17.23
C ALA A 9 -41.14 2.25 -15.88
N THR A 10 -39.86 1.96 -15.58
CA THR A 10 -39.18 2.45 -14.37
C THR A 10 -39.04 3.96 -14.38
N LEU A 11 -38.63 4.55 -15.52
CA LEU A 11 -38.52 6.01 -15.69
C LEU A 11 -39.87 6.71 -15.44
N ARG A 12 -40.95 6.17 -16.00
CA ARG A 12 -42.32 6.68 -15.78
C ARG A 12 -42.72 6.62 -14.32
N THR A 13 -42.44 5.50 -13.65
CA THR A 13 -42.74 5.31 -12.22
C THR A 13 -41.95 6.28 -11.35
N ALA A 14 -40.67 6.51 -11.69
CA ALA A 14 -39.79 7.45 -11.03
C ALA A 14 -40.08 8.93 -11.36
N LYS A 15 -41.02 9.22 -12.26
CA LYS A 15 -41.36 10.57 -12.74
C LYS A 15 -40.16 11.34 -13.32
N LEU A 16 -39.25 10.61 -13.98
CA LEU A 16 -38.08 11.20 -14.62
C LEU A 16 -38.42 11.64 -16.06
N ASN A 17 -37.88 12.79 -16.48
CA ASN A 17 -38.04 13.30 -17.83
C ASN A 17 -36.97 12.69 -18.76
N PRO A 18 -37.36 11.90 -19.78
CA PRO A 18 -36.38 11.29 -20.70
C PRO A 18 -35.57 12.31 -21.50
N GLY A 19 -36.10 13.52 -21.73
CA GLY A 19 -35.39 14.58 -22.46
C GLY A 19 -34.21 15.19 -21.70
N GLU A 20 -34.11 14.92 -20.39
CA GLU A 20 -33.01 15.36 -19.52
C GLU A 20 -31.95 14.26 -19.31
N LEU A 21 -32.18 13.07 -19.86
CA LEU A 21 -31.32 11.91 -19.68
C LEU A 21 -30.62 11.54 -20.99
N LEU A 22 -29.45 10.91 -20.86
CA LEU A 22 -28.82 10.27 -22.01
C LEU A 22 -29.64 9.04 -22.45
N PRO A 23 -29.68 8.73 -23.77
CA PRO A 23 -30.49 7.61 -24.25
C PRO A 23 -29.91 6.25 -23.84
N ALA A 24 -28.60 6.17 -23.60
CA ALA A 24 -27.93 4.98 -23.10
C ALA A 24 -28.24 4.74 -21.62
N VAL A 25 -28.47 3.47 -21.25
CA VAL A 25 -28.82 3.09 -19.88
C VAL A 25 -27.91 1.98 -19.40
N HIS A 26 -27.18 2.24 -18.32
CA HIS A 26 -26.41 1.22 -17.61
C HIS A 26 -27.32 0.42 -16.65
N CYS A 27 -27.57 -0.83 -16.97
CA CYS A 27 -28.23 -1.79 -16.10
C CYS A 27 -27.18 -2.54 -15.27
N LEU A 28 -27.11 -2.20 -13.99
CA LEU A 28 -26.18 -2.82 -13.05
C LEU A 28 -26.78 -4.10 -12.43
N SER A 29 -25.97 -5.14 -12.33
CA SER A 29 -26.28 -6.34 -11.53
C SER A 29 -25.07 -6.83 -10.77
N PHE A 30 -25.29 -7.56 -9.68
CA PHE A 30 -24.20 -8.15 -8.90
C PHE A 30 -23.64 -9.37 -9.62
N GLY A 31 -22.32 -9.40 -9.84
CA GLY A 31 -21.64 -10.56 -10.37
C GLY A 31 -21.58 -11.72 -9.35
N PRO A 32 -21.30 -12.95 -9.81
CA PRO A 32 -21.25 -14.14 -8.95
C PRO A 32 -20.14 -14.12 -7.88
N GLN A 33 -19.16 -13.22 -8.00
CA GLN A 33 -18.03 -13.04 -7.07
C GLN A 33 -18.12 -11.74 -6.25
N GLY A 34 -19.26 -11.03 -6.26
CA GLY A 34 -19.42 -9.71 -5.63
C GLY A 34 -19.54 -9.73 -4.10
N GLY A 35 -18.68 -10.48 -3.41
CA GLY A 35 -18.57 -10.45 -1.95
C GLY A 35 -18.00 -9.12 -1.46
N ALA A 36 -18.57 -8.58 -0.38
CA ALA A 36 -17.96 -7.47 0.33
C ALA A 36 -16.59 -7.91 0.87
N GLY A 37 -15.53 -7.16 0.59
CA GLY A 37 -14.24 -7.31 1.27
C GLY A 37 -13.09 -7.95 0.49
N GLU A 38 -13.29 -8.39 -0.75
CA GLU A 38 -12.17 -8.93 -1.57
C GLU A 38 -11.30 -7.83 -2.20
N CYS A 39 -11.86 -6.63 -2.37
CA CYS A 39 -11.18 -5.48 -2.93
C CYS A 39 -11.23 -4.30 -1.96
N CYS A 40 -10.11 -3.59 -1.82
CA CYS A 40 -10.05 -2.33 -1.07
C CYS A 40 -9.52 -1.22 -1.98
N LEU A 41 -9.96 0.01 -1.72
CA LEU A 41 -9.43 1.19 -2.38
C LEU A 41 -8.28 1.74 -1.56
N LEU A 42 -7.22 2.17 -2.24
CA LEU A 42 -6.08 2.85 -1.65
C LEU A 42 -5.92 4.21 -2.32
N GLN A 43 -5.97 5.28 -1.53
CA GLN A 43 -5.70 6.62 -2.02
C GLN A 43 -4.20 6.81 -2.22
N LEU A 44 -3.81 7.13 -3.45
CA LEU A 44 -2.44 7.45 -3.82
C LEU A 44 -2.26 8.96 -3.96
N GLU A 45 -1.19 9.49 -3.37
CA GLU A 45 -0.76 10.87 -3.63
C GLU A 45 -0.23 10.98 -5.06
N ALA A 46 -0.40 12.14 -5.72
CA ALA A 46 0.08 12.36 -7.09
C ALA A 46 1.57 12.00 -7.27
N GLY A 47 2.40 12.26 -6.24
CA GLY A 47 3.81 11.88 -6.22
C GLY A 47 4.06 10.36 -6.27
N LEU A 48 3.19 9.56 -5.65
CA LEU A 48 3.24 8.09 -5.75
C LEU A 48 2.71 7.63 -7.11
N MET A 49 1.67 8.28 -7.62
CA MET A 49 1.03 7.95 -8.90
C MET A 49 2.00 8.06 -10.08
N ASN A 50 2.83 9.10 -10.11
CA ASN A 50 3.86 9.28 -11.14
C ASN A 50 4.90 8.14 -11.13
N VAL A 51 5.11 7.50 -9.98
CA VAL A 51 6.05 6.37 -9.84
C VAL A 51 5.41 5.07 -10.34
N PHE A 52 4.09 4.89 -10.15
CA PHE A 52 3.37 3.72 -10.68
C PHE A 52 3.35 3.64 -12.21
N PHE A 53 3.22 4.79 -12.89
CA PHE A 53 3.18 4.85 -14.36
C PHE A 53 4.57 4.90 -15.01
N CYS A 54 5.65 4.96 -14.23
CA CYS A 54 7.01 4.85 -14.74
C CYS A 54 7.34 3.39 -15.07
N TYR A 55 7.08 2.98 -16.32
CA TYR A 55 7.42 1.65 -16.87
C TYR A 55 8.90 1.23 -16.74
N PHE A 56 9.79 2.14 -16.33
CA PHE A 56 11.23 1.88 -16.18
C PHE A 56 11.64 1.46 -14.75
N PHE A 57 10.80 1.70 -13.74
CA PHE A 57 11.12 1.39 -12.35
C PHE A 57 10.11 0.38 -11.79
N PHE A 58 10.59 -0.79 -11.38
CA PHE A 58 9.74 -1.76 -10.67
C PHE A 58 9.36 -1.16 -9.31
N PHE A 59 8.15 -0.63 -9.22
CA PHE A 59 7.66 -0.01 -7.99
C PHE A 59 7.20 -1.10 -7.02
N SER A 60 7.98 -1.32 -5.96
CA SER A 60 7.61 -2.22 -4.87
C SER A 60 7.05 -1.41 -3.71
N LEU A 61 5.79 -1.68 -3.37
CA LEU A 61 5.18 -1.27 -2.11
C LEU A 61 5.10 -2.47 -1.19
N VAL A 62 5.51 -2.29 0.05
CA VAL A 62 5.51 -3.35 1.06
C VAL A 62 4.74 -2.88 2.29
N ILE A 63 3.77 -3.67 2.72
CA ILE A 63 3.10 -3.44 4.00
C ILE A 63 3.99 -4.02 5.11
N ARG A 64 4.33 -3.21 6.10
CA ARG A 64 5.20 -3.58 7.22
C ARG A 64 4.51 -3.33 8.55
N GLY A 65 4.80 -4.17 9.53
CA GLY A 65 4.30 -4.05 10.90
C GLY A 65 4.09 -5.41 11.55
N GLU A 66 4.43 -5.50 12.83
CA GLU A 66 4.15 -6.71 13.62
C GLU A 66 2.68 -6.84 13.99
N LYS A 67 2.29 -8.02 14.50
CA LYS A 67 0.90 -8.35 14.87
C LYS A 67 0.26 -7.35 15.86
N ASP A 68 1.07 -6.80 16.76
CA ASP A 68 0.63 -5.87 17.80
C ASP A 68 0.89 -4.39 17.44
N GLU A 69 1.32 -4.12 16.21
CA GLU A 69 1.61 -2.78 15.71
C GLU A 69 0.62 -2.36 14.60
N LYS A 70 0.46 -1.04 14.40
CA LYS A 70 -0.32 -0.53 13.27
C LYS A 70 0.46 -0.68 11.98
N ALA A 71 -0.07 -1.37 10.98
CA ALA A 71 0.58 -1.51 9.69
C ALA A 71 0.91 -0.15 9.03
N VAL A 72 2.07 -0.09 8.39
CA VAL A 72 2.51 1.02 7.54
C VAL A 72 2.74 0.51 6.12
N LEU A 73 2.58 1.40 5.15
CA LEU A 73 2.96 1.13 3.77
C LEU A 73 4.32 1.78 3.51
N CYS A 74 5.28 0.98 3.04
CA CYS A 74 6.61 1.45 2.70
C CYS A 74 6.81 1.39 1.19
N SER A 75 7.27 2.51 0.65
CA SER A 75 7.95 2.54 -0.64
C SER A 75 9.45 2.27 -0.43
N LYS A 76 10.26 2.45 -1.48
CA LYS A 76 11.71 2.30 -1.37
C LYS A 76 12.35 3.28 -0.37
N ASP A 77 11.88 4.53 -0.37
CA ASP A 77 12.53 5.65 0.33
C ASP A 77 11.64 6.35 1.39
N LYS A 78 10.36 5.99 1.45
CA LYS A 78 9.37 6.66 2.32
C LYS A 78 8.43 5.68 3.00
N THR A 79 8.03 6.04 4.21
CA THR A 79 7.01 5.35 5.01
C THR A 79 5.71 6.14 5.12
N TYR A 80 4.59 5.44 5.04
CA TYR A 80 3.23 6.00 5.08
C TYR A 80 2.39 5.27 6.12
N ASP A 81 1.75 6.03 7.01
CA ASP A 81 0.69 5.50 7.86
C ASP A 81 -0.55 5.19 7.01
N MET A 82 -1.18 4.05 7.29
CA MET A 82 -2.43 3.64 6.65
C MET A 82 -3.61 3.92 7.59
N LYS A 83 -4.65 4.60 7.09
CA LYS A 83 -5.89 4.85 7.83
C LYS A 83 -7.10 4.50 7.01
N ILE A 84 -8.08 3.86 7.63
CA ILE A 84 -9.38 3.64 6.99
C ILE A 84 -10.19 4.93 7.10
N ALA A 85 -10.72 5.39 5.98
CA ALA A 85 -11.68 6.48 5.89
C ALA A 85 -13.03 5.91 5.44
N ASP A 86 -14.01 5.95 6.33
CA ASP A 86 -15.38 5.53 6.03
C ASP A 86 -16.08 6.59 5.17
N THR A 87 -16.92 6.12 4.25
CA THR A 87 -17.72 6.97 3.36
C THR A 87 -19.20 6.81 3.69
N SER A 88 -19.96 7.91 3.60
CA SER A 88 -21.43 7.84 3.71
C SER A 88 -22.08 7.12 2.52
N ASN A 89 -21.34 7.00 1.42
CA ASN A 89 -21.80 6.39 0.19
C ASN A 89 -21.10 5.04 -0.02
N THR A 90 -21.82 4.09 -0.63
CA THR A 90 -21.22 2.86 -1.11
C THR A 90 -20.53 3.09 -2.44
N LEU A 91 -19.25 2.74 -2.52
CA LEU A 91 -18.43 2.80 -3.71
C LEU A 91 -18.57 1.48 -4.46
N LEU A 92 -19.10 1.51 -5.68
CA LEU A 92 -19.27 0.33 -6.52
C LEU A 92 -18.12 0.19 -7.50
N PHE A 93 -17.54 -1.00 -7.60
CA PHE A 93 -16.50 -1.34 -8.56
C PHE A 93 -17.15 -1.98 -9.78
N ILE A 94 -17.14 -1.26 -10.90
CA ILE A 94 -17.83 -1.67 -12.13
C ILE A 94 -16.83 -1.60 -13.27
N PRO A 95 -16.07 -2.69 -13.52
CA PRO A 95 -15.09 -2.73 -14.61
C PRO A 95 -15.75 -2.44 -15.96
N GLY A 96 -15.15 -1.52 -16.73
CA GLY A 96 -15.66 -1.14 -18.05
C GLY A 96 -16.96 -0.33 -18.02
N CYS A 97 -17.38 0.18 -16.86
CA CYS A 97 -18.44 1.18 -16.81
C CYS A 97 -17.97 2.45 -17.52
N LYS A 98 -18.85 3.04 -18.32
CA LYS A 98 -18.55 4.23 -19.11
C LYS A 98 -19.24 5.43 -18.48
N THR A 99 -18.51 6.52 -18.39
CA THR A 99 -19.07 7.82 -18.04
C THR A 99 -19.82 8.42 -19.23
N PRO A 100 -20.72 9.40 -19.00
CA PRO A 100 -21.38 10.17 -20.06
C PRO A 100 -20.41 10.65 -21.16
N GLU A 101 -19.21 11.07 -20.77
CA GLU A 101 -18.18 11.62 -21.65
C GLU A 101 -17.47 10.53 -22.49
N GLU A 102 -17.46 9.28 -22.03
CA GLU A 102 -16.81 8.14 -22.69
C GLU A 102 -17.76 7.35 -23.62
N LEU A 103 -19.05 7.66 -23.58
CA LEU A 103 -20.03 7.04 -24.47
C LEU A 103 -19.89 7.63 -25.88
N ASN A 104 -19.46 6.79 -26.83
CA ASN A 104 -19.41 7.16 -28.24
C ASN A 104 -20.84 7.38 -28.78
N ALA A 105 -20.99 8.17 -29.84
CA ALA A 105 -22.30 8.50 -30.43
C ALA A 105 -23.15 7.25 -30.76
N ASP A 106 -22.52 6.17 -31.24
CA ASP A 106 -23.20 4.89 -31.54
C ASP A 106 -23.64 4.14 -30.29
N GLU A 107 -22.83 4.14 -29.22
CA GLU A 107 -23.17 3.50 -27.94
C GLU A 107 -24.18 4.32 -27.14
N ALA A 108 -24.12 5.64 -27.26
CA ALA A 108 -25.07 6.59 -26.71
C ALA A 108 -26.46 6.47 -27.37
N SER A 109 -26.53 5.90 -28.58
CA SER A 109 -27.80 5.72 -29.30
C SER A 109 -28.59 4.52 -28.74
N CYS A 110 -29.53 4.82 -27.82
CA CYS A 110 -30.59 3.91 -27.36
C CYS A 110 -30.16 2.52 -26.82
N ASN A 111 -28.89 2.32 -26.44
CA ASN A 111 -28.42 1.02 -25.99
C ASN A 111 -28.59 0.81 -24.48
N ILE A 112 -28.98 -0.42 -24.11
CA ILE A 112 -28.91 -0.88 -22.72
C ILE A 112 -27.56 -1.56 -22.54
N ILE A 113 -26.72 -0.96 -21.70
CA ILE A 113 -25.40 -1.48 -21.37
C ILE A 113 -25.55 -2.28 -20.08
N HIS A 114 -25.26 -3.57 -20.13
CA HIS A 114 -25.28 -4.41 -18.93
C HIS A 114 -23.89 -4.45 -18.33
N SER A 115 -23.76 -4.02 -17.07
CA SER A 115 -22.49 -4.00 -16.35
C SER A 115 -22.62 -4.79 -15.06
N GLN A 116 -21.59 -5.60 -14.78
CA GLN A 116 -21.53 -6.36 -13.54
C GLN A 116 -20.76 -5.56 -12.49
N ILE A 117 -21.33 -5.48 -11.30
CA ILE A 117 -20.65 -5.00 -10.10
C ILE A 117 -19.67 -6.10 -9.69
N ALA A 118 -18.38 -5.81 -9.78
CA ALA A 118 -17.30 -6.71 -9.38
C ALA A 118 -17.10 -6.69 -7.86
N GLY A 119 -17.43 -5.59 -7.20
CA GLY A 119 -17.35 -5.46 -5.74
C GLY A 119 -17.84 -4.11 -5.27
N PHE A 120 -17.79 -3.90 -3.96
CA PHE A 120 -18.12 -2.63 -3.36
C PHE A 120 -17.35 -2.41 -2.07
N SER A 121 -17.20 -1.15 -1.68
CA SER A 121 -16.65 -0.78 -0.39
C SER A 121 -17.38 0.43 0.19
N ASN A 122 -17.45 0.50 1.52
CA ASN A 122 -17.94 1.66 2.26
C ASN A 122 -16.79 2.46 2.90
N ASN A 123 -15.55 2.12 2.54
CA ASN A 123 -14.36 2.80 3.00
C ASN A 123 -13.21 2.69 2.00
N TYR A 124 -12.18 3.47 2.24
CA TYR A 124 -10.91 3.40 1.52
C TYR A 124 -9.75 3.65 2.46
N TRP A 125 -8.56 3.24 2.05
CA TRP A 125 -7.33 3.47 2.79
C TRP A 125 -6.70 4.80 2.36
N GLU A 126 -6.57 5.72 3.31
CA GLU A 126 -5.77 6.93 3.19
C GLU A 126 -4.32 6.65 3.57
N LEU A 127 -3.39 7.12 2.74
CA LEU A 127 -1.97 7.15 3.03
C LEU A 127 -1.55 8.53 3.54
N ARG A 128 -0.86 8.57 4.67
CA ARG A 128 -0.25 9.80 5.18
C ARG A 128 1.23 9.58 5.40
N ARG A 129 2.07 10.39 4.75
CA ARG A 129 3.51 10.34 4.98
C ARG A 129 3.80 10.55 6.46
N CYS A 130 4.55 9.65 7.06
CA CYS A 130 4.90 9.72 8.47
C CYS A 130 6.42 9.66 8.64
N ARG A 131 6.88 9.93 9.86
CA ARG A 131 8.30 9.70 10.20
C ARG A 131 8.48 8.22 10.55
N PRO A 132 9.50 7.55 9.99
CA PRO A 132 9.74 6.14 10.25
C PRO A 132 10.02 5.90 11.74
N LYS A 133 9.51 4.80 12.29
CA LYS A 133 9.63 4.50 13.73
C LYS A 133 10.94 3.80 14.06
N LEU A 134 12.03 4.51 13.88
CA LEU A 134 13.39 4.01 13.99
C LEU A 134 13.91 3.82 15.42
N LYS A 135 13.10 4.16 16.44
CA LYS A 135 13.47 3.93 17.86
C LYS A 135 13.71 2.45 18.16
N LYS A 136 12.93 1.57 17.51
CA LYS A 136 13.03 0.12 17.66
C LYS A 136 14.36 -0.42 17.12
N LEU A 137 14.83 0.11 15.99
CA LEU A 137 16.14 -0.25 15.40
C LEU A 137 17.28 -0.10 16.43
N ARG A 138 17.37 1.07 17.06
CA ARG A 138 18.42 1.33 18.06
C ARG A 138 18.30 0.40 19.25
N LYS A 139 17.08 0.10 19.72
CA LYS A 139 16.85 -0.80 20.84
C LYS A 139 17.32 -2.22 20.51
N LEU A 140 16.90 -2.76 19.36
CA LEU A 140 17.28 -4.11 18.91
C LEU A 140 18.81 -4.25 18.78
N LEU A 141 19.49 -3.25 18.20
CA LEU A 141 20.94 -3.27 18.05
C LEU A 141 21.72 -2.98 19.35
N MET A 142 21.08 -2.38 20.36
CA MET A 142 21.68 -2.16 21.68
C MET A 142 21.60 -3.39 22.58
N GLU A 143 20.74 -4.35 22.27
CA GLU A 143 20.59 -5.59 23.05
C GLU A 143 21.83 -6.50 22.93
N ASP A 144 22.60 -6.38 21.84
CA ASP A 144 23.91 -7.03 21.69
C ASP A 144 24.92 -6.15 20.92
N PRO A 145 25.66 -5.27 21.62
CA PRO A 145 26.68 -4.45 20.98
C PRO A 145 27.92 -5.27 20.62
N TYR A 146 28.50 -4.98 19.45
CA TYR A 146 29.71 -5.65 18.99
C TYR A 146 30.94 -5.19 19.79
N GLU A 147 31.61 -6.12 20.46
CA GLU A 147 32.76 -5.87 21.33
C GLU A 147 34.12 -6.13 20.67
N GLY A 148 34.15 -6.61 19.42
CA GLY A 148 35.38 -6.86 18.66
C GLY A 148 35.76 -8.36 18.57
N PRO A 149 36.71 -8.70 17.68
CA PRO A 149 37.10 -10.09 17.41
C PRO A 149 37.87 -10.77 18.56
N ASP A 150 38.42 -9.97 19.49
CA ASP A 150 39.09 -10.46 20.71
C ASP A 150 38.13 -10.75 21.88
N SER A 151 36.84 -10.41 21.71
CA SER A 151 35.83 -10.76 22.70
C SER A 151 35.58 -12.27 22.58
N GLY A 152 36.16 -13.05 23.47
CA GLY A 152 35.93 -14.50 23.63
C GLY A 152 34.50 -14.83 24.07
N LYS A 153 33.49 -14.13 23.54
CA LYS A 153 32.10 -14.54 23.62
C LYS A 153 31.99 -15.79 22.77
N ASP A 154 31.90 -16.93 23.44
CA ASP A 154 31.55 -18.20 22.82
C ASP A 154 30.40 -17.99 21.82
N GLN A 155 30.46 -18.72 20.71
CA GLN A 155 29.44 -18.77 19.65
C GLN A 155 28.03 -19.19 20.15
N THR A 156 27.84 -19.31 21.46
CA THR A 156 26.68 -19.80 22.19
C THR A 156 25.80 -18.71 22.81
N SER A 157 26.15 -17.43 22.68
CA SER A 157 25.22 -16.36 23.05
C SER A 157 24.05 -16.34 22.05
N THR A 158 22.86 -16.73 22.53
CA THR A 158 21.55 -16.63 21.85
C THR A 158 21.11 -15.18 21.64
N ALA A 159 22.06 -14.28 21.44
CA ALA A 159 21.85 -12.86 21.22
C ALA A 159 21.42 -12.65 19.77
N SER A 160 20.39 -11.82 19.59
CA SER A 160 19.64 -11.72 18.35
C SER A 160 20.47 -11.03 17.26
N ARG A 161 21.16 -11.84 16.45
CA ARG A 161 21.81 -11.39 15.22
C ARG A 161 20.73 -11.08 14.19
N TYR A 162 20.61 -9.81 13.81
CA TYR A 162 19.63 -9.37 12.82
C TYR A 162 20.31 -9.11 11.47
N THR A 163 19.80 -9.73 10.42
CA THR A 163 20.13 -9.35 9.04
C THR A 163 19.37 -8.08 8.64
N THR A 164 19.77 -7.45 7.54
CA THR A 164 19.00 -6.34 6.96
C THR A 164 17.56 -6.74 6.66
N GLU A 165 17.33 -7.98 6.21
CA GLU A 165 16.01 -8.54 5.93
C GLU A 165 15.17 -8.69 7.21
N ASP A 166 15.78 -9.17 8.30
CA ASP A 166 15.12 -9.25 9.60
C ASP A 166 14.72 -7.87 10.10
N LEU A 167 15.62 -6.88 9.98
CA LEU A 167 15.34 -5.49 10.35
C LEU A 167 14.17 -4.91 9.53
N LEU A 168 14.12 -5.20 8.23
CA LEU A 168 13.02 -4.79 7.34
C LEU A 168 11.69 -5.44 7.72
N SER A 169 11.71 -6.64 8.28
CA SER A 169 10.50 -7.32 8.75
C SER A 169 10.00 -6.79 10.10
N LEU A 170 10.91 -6.35 10.97
CA LEU A 170 10.62 -5.93 12.34
C LEU A 170 10.35 -4.43 12.49
N ILE A 171 10.85 -3.60 11.57
CA ILE A 171 10.83 -2.14 11.68
C ILE A 171 9.86 -1.52 10.68
N GLN A 172 9.04 -0.61 11.19
CA GLN A 172 8.09 0.20 10.43
C GLN A 172 8.79 1.37 9.72
N ALA A 173 9.59 1.04 8.71
CA ALA A 173 10.36 2.00 7.93
C ALA A 173 10.61 1.50 6.51
N SER A 174 10.93 2.39 5.58
CA SER A 174 11.44 2.02 4.26
C SER A 174 12.88 1.50 4.35
N GLU A 175 13.35 0.86 3.28
CA GLU A 175 14.70 0.32 3.25
C GLU A 175 15.75 1.42 3.35
N GLU A 176 15.61 2.47 2.57
CA GLU A 176 16.56 3.59 2.61
C GLU A 176 16.53 4.32 3.95
N GLU A 177 15.36 4.44 4.61
CA GLU A 177 15.27 5.03 5.95
C GLU A 177 15.98 4.18 7.02
N ILE A 178 15.95 2.85 6.91
CA ILE A 178 16.69 1.95 7.81
C ILE A 178 18.18 2.06 7.56
N LEU A 179 18.62 1.99 6.30
CA LEU A 179 20.04 2.10 5.93
C LEU A 179 20.63 3.45 6.37
N HIS A 180 19.92 4.54 6.12
CA HIS A 180 20.34 5.86 6.57
C HIS A 180 20.43 5.93 8.10
N GLN A 181 19.48 5.34 8.82
CA GLN A 181 19.54 5.31 10.28
C GLN A 181 20.70 4.46 10.80
N LEU A 182 21.01 3.33 10.16
CA LEU A 182 22.17 2.50 10.48
C LEU A 182 23.47 3.32 10.38
N GLN A 183 23.61 4.13 9.32
CA GLN A 183 24.74 5.06 9.18
C GLN A 183 24.77 6.11 10.30
N VAL A 184 23.63 6.70 10.64
CA VAL A 184 23.52 7.74 11.70
C VAL A 184 23.89 7.20 13.09
N ILE A 185 23.60 5.93 13.38
CA ILE A 185 23.93 5.29 14.66
C ILE A 185 25.28 4.57 14.65
N ASP A 186 26.08 4.75 13.59
CA ASP A 186 27.37 4.08 13.38
C ASP A 186 27.28 2.55 13.50
N ALA A 187 26.21 1.96 12.97
CA ALA A 187 26.08 0.51 12.88
C ALA A 187 26.96 -0.04 11.74
N CYS A 188 27.57 -1.20 11.97
CA CYS A 188 28.35 -1.94 10.97
C CYS A 188 27.61 -3.21 10.54
N VAL A 189 27.87 -3.66 9.32
CA VAL A 189 27.36 -4.94 8.79
C VAL A 189 28.56 -5.86 8.61
N ILE A 190 28.60 -6.95 9.37
CA ILE A 190 29.68 -7.94 9.32
C ILE A 190 29.03 -9.28 8.93
N GLU A 191 29.49 -9.87 7.82
CA GLU A 191 28.95 -11.13 7.27
C GLU A 191 27.42 -11.12 7.05
N GLY A 192 26.84 -9.96 6.70
CA GLY A 192 25.40 -9.80 6.48
C GLY A 192 24.56 -9.57 7.75
N ILE A 193 25.22 -9.45 8.91
CA ILE A 193 24.61 -9.23 10.22
C ILE A 193 24.89 -7.81 10.68
N CYS A 194 23.86 -7.11 11.14
CA CYS A 194 23.94 -5.72 11.61
C CYS A 194 24.32 -5.65 13.10
N PHE A 195 25.30 -4.81 13.42
CA PHE A 195 25.78 -4.60 14.78
C PHE A 195 25.93 -3.11 15.13
N LEU A 196 25.77 -2.76 16.40
CA LEU A 196 26.08 -1.41 16.88
C LEU A 196 27.57 -1.31 17.23
N SER A 197 28.30 -0.39 16.58
CA SER A 197 29.71 -0.14 16.90
C SER A 197 29.84 0.83 18.08
N GLN A 198 30.23 0.33 19.27
CA GLN A 198 30.47 1.19 20.44
C GLN A 198 31.86 1.84 20.45
N ASN A 199 32.77 1.45 19.55
CA ASN A 199 34.17 1.89 19.57
C ASN A 199 34.62 2.51 18.23
N HIS A 200 35.04 3.78 18.27
CA HIS A 200 35.52 4.52 17.09
C HIS A 200 36.76 3.91 16.40
N HIS A 201 37.48 3.02 17.07
CA HIS A 201 38.73 2.42 16.58
C HIS A 201 38.52 1.36 15.49
N TRP A 202 37.45 0.56 15.57
CA TRP A 202 37.15 -0.47 14.58
C TRP A 202 36.55 0.09 13.28
N ARG A 203 36.24 1.39 13.27
CA ARG A 203 35.66 2.11 12.13
C ARG A 203 36.55 2.21 10.90
N ARG A 204 37.84 1.92 11.01
CA ARG A 204 38.81 2.08 9.92
C ARG A 204 39.26 0.78 9.26
N MET A 205 38.93 -0.38 9.84
CA MET A 205 39.55 -1.65 9.46
C MET A 205 38.72 -2.51 8.50
N GLU A 206 37.39 -2.35 8.42
CA GLU A 206 36.55 -3.36 7.73
C GLU A 206 35.62 -2.83 6.62
N GLY A 207 35.80 -1.60 6.14
CA GLY A 207 35.06 -1.09 4.97
C GLY A 207 33.62 -0.67 5.31
N PHE A 208 33.38 0.64 5.32
CA PHE A 208 32.07 1.22 5.67
C PHE A 208 31.20 1.44 4.43
N ILE A 209 29.88 1.36 4.66
CA ILE A 209 28.79 1.75 3.74
C ILE A 209 28.64 3.26 3.72
#